data_AF-A0A9W7T131-F1
#
_entry.id   AF-A0A9W7T131-F1
#
_cell.length_a   1.000
_cell.length_b   1.000
_cell.length_c   1.000
_cell.angle_alpha   90.00
_cell.angle_beta   90.00
_cell.angle_gamma   90.00
#
_symmetry.space_group_name_H-M   'P 1'
#
loop_
_entity.id
_entity.type
_entity.pdbx_description
1 polymer ?
#
loop_
_entity_poly.entity_id
_entity_poly.type
_entity_poly.pdbx_seq_one_letter_code
_entity_poly.pdbx_strand_id
1 'polypeptide(L)'
;MSRWKHTKFVAERSAILRGIAGPQYRLYLVPVCRRTVVALHRHNVLYQLSIISLSNKSHRRITAITANMPLTDEPYDCAICMDTIDIELFYPVPDGKICPSCAKDEIAPRFEGALTHESQYPVTWGEETLDSGDYVDLLPRDFESRWRQRELEYLSPLRERVYCQNDVDGVTCGAFLWRVFDGHGTDGVCKTCGAWLCKLCGLPWRECRAIAGECLDAKLRQMDDARGQEFEGQVRGQDYQICPNRLCAVVIYLGEACNHMICPAASCRTHFCYLCGEKTEGASEQGEGHWDIGSSCPLYGHLGGERAIYFPRRQVGREVAPAAVEEGFGELRREIARLREQAELLELEVEALARRMNLEFGL
;
A
#
# COMPACT_ATOMS: atom_id res chain seq x y z
N MET A 1 -18.31 52.14 0.15
CA MET A 1 -16.86 52.49 0.22
C MET A 1 -15.91 51.30 0.50
N SER A 2 -16.38 50.09 0.80
CA SER A 2 -15.50 48.91 1.07
C SER A 2 -15.02 48.18 -0.20
N ARG A 3 -15.84 48.15 -1.26
CA ARG A 3 -15.54 47.44 -2.53
C ARG A 3 -14.35 48.03 -3.30
N TRP A 4 -14.21 49.36 -3.29
CA TRP A 4 -13.12 50.10 -3.97
C TRP A 4 -11.75 49.95 -3.29
N LYS A 5 -11.71 49.78 -1.96
CA LYS A 5 -10.45 49.54 -1.23
C LYS A 5 -9.91 48.13 -1.46
N HIS A 6 -10.79 47.16 -1.71
CA HIS A 6 -10.40 45.78 -1.98
C HIS A 6 -9.79 45.60 -3.37
N THR A 7 -10.35 46.22 -4.42
CA THR A 7 -9.82 46.13 -5.79
C THR A 7 -8.45 46.81 -5.94
N LYS A 8 -8.23 47.96 -5.30
CA LYS A 8 -6.93 48.64 -5.34
C LYS A 8 -5.84 47.84 -4.60
N PHE A 9 -6.18 47.26 -3.45
CA PHE A 9 -5.26 46.41 -2.67
C PHE A 9 -4.85 45.13 -3.42
N VAL A 10 -5.80 44.52 -4.16
CA VAL A 10 -5.53 43.35 -5.00
C VAL A 10 -4.65 43.71 -6.20
N ALA A 11 -4.89 44.86 -6.85
CA ALA A 11 -4.11 45.31 -8.00
C ALA A 11 -2.65 45.65 -7.63
N GLU A 12 -2.43 46.37 -6.52
CA GLU A 12 -1.08 46.75 -6.05
C GLU A 12 -0.27 45.51 -5.65
N ARG A 13 -0.87 44.52 -4.98
CA ARG A 13 -0.17 43.28 -4.62
C ARG A 13 0.08 42.36 -5.81
N SER A 14 -0.83 42.34 -6.79
CA SER A 14 -0.62 41.60 -8.04
C SER A 14 0.55 42.16 -8.86
N ALA A 15 0.80 43.46 -8.82
CA ALA A 15 1.95 44.08 -9.47
C ALA A 15 3.28 43.71 -8.78
N ILE A 16 3.31 43.72 -7.43
CA ILE A 16 4.49 43.31 -6.65
C ILE A 16 4.83 41.83 -6.89
N LEU A 17 3.83 40.96 -6.91
CA LEU A 17 4.04 39.53 -7.13
C LEU A 17 4.48 39.23 -8.57
N ARG A 18 3.99 39.98 -9.57
CA ARG A 18 4.49 39.90 -10.95
C ARG A 18 5.94 40.34 -11.07
N GLY A 19 6.36 41.35 -10.31
CA GLY A 19 7.76 41.79 -10.25
C GLY A 19 8.71 40.77 -9.63
N ILE A 20 8.23 39.98 -8.65
CA ILE A 20 9.03 38.95 -7.96
C ILE A 20 9.08 37.65 -8.77
N ALA A 21 7.97 37.23 -9.38
CA ALA A 21 7.89 35.98 -10.13
C ALA A 21 8.57 36.07 -11.51
N GLY A 22 8.55 37.23 -12.17
CA GLY A 22 9.02 37.37 -13.55
C GLY A 22 7.92 37.06 -14.59
N PRO A 23 8.10 37.47 -15.86
CA PRO A 23 7.03 37.50 -16.88
C PRO A 23 6.52 36.12 -17.31
N GLN A 24 7.25 35.04 -17.03
CA GLN A 24 6.91 33.68 -17.43
C GLN A 24 5.91 32.95 -16.51
N TYR A 25 5.37 33.62 -15.48
CA TYR A 25 4.44 33.00 -14.53
C TYR A 25 3.02 33.57 -14.67
N ARG A 26 2.02 32.69 -14.78
CA ARG A 26 0.61 33.06 -14.59
C ARG A 26 0.27 33.03 -13.10
N LEU A 27 -0.35 34.11 -12.65
CA LEU A 27 -0.76 34.34 -11.26
C LEU A 27 -2.27 34.13 -11.14
N TYR A 28 -2.68 33.07 -10.44
CA TYR A 28 -4.09 32.87 -10.12
C TYR A 28 -4.36 33.33 -8.68
N LEU A 29 -5.36 34.18 -8.53
CA LEU A 29 -5.85 34.62 -7.22
C LEU A 29 -7.09 33.81 -6.88
N VAL A 30 -6.94 32.84 -5.99
CA VAL A 30 -8.07 32.02 -5.55
C VAL A 30 -8.64 32.64 -4.26
N PRO A 31 -9.89 33.12 -4.26
CA PRO A 31 -10.53 33.62 -3.05
C PRO A 31 -10.93 32.44 -2.16
N VAL A 32 -10.27 32.26 -1.03
CA VAL A 32 -10.65 31.26 -0.01
C VAL A 32 -10.96 32.00 1.28
N CYS A 33 -12.22 31.93 1.75
CA CYS A 33 -12.76 32.53 2.98
C CYS A 33 -11.81 33.48 3.74
N ARG A 34 -11.95 34.81 3.50
CA ARG A 34 -11.21 35.93 4.13
C ARG A 34 -9.69 35.98 3.86
N ARG A 35 -9.14 35.17 2.96
CA ARG A 35 -7.73 35.23 2.53
C ARG A 35 -7.61 35.17 1.00
N THR A 36 -6.55 35.78 0.48
CA THR A 36 -6.21 35.73 -0.96
C THR A 36 -5.03 34.78 -1.11
N VAL A 37 -5.23 33.68 -1.84
CA VAL A 37 -4.17 32.73 -2.16
C VAL A 37 -3.56 33.11 -3.51
N VAL A 38 -2.25 32.94 -3.64
CA VAL A 38 -1.47 33.26 -4.83
C VAL A 38 -0.89 31.97 -5.37
N ALA A 39 -1.35 31.55 -6.55
CA ALA A 39 -0.78 30.42 -7.28
C ALA A 39 0.15 30.92 -8.39
N LEU A 40 1.28 30.24 -8.59
CA LEU A 40 2.25 30.53 -9.65
C LEU A 40 2.31 29.33 -10.60
N HIS A 41 2.11 29.56 -11.90
CA HIS A 41 2.13 28.52 -12.93
C HIS A 41 3.15 28.86 -14.03
N ARG A 42 4.02 27.90 -14.40
CA ARG A 42 4.94 27.99 -15.54
C ARG A 42 4.82 26.72 -16.39
N HIS A 43 4.81 26.89 -17.71
CA HIS A 43 4.64 25.85 -18.74
C HIS A 43 5.19 24.44 -18.38
N ASN A 44 4.30 23.44 -18.45
CA ASN A 44 4.52 21.98 -18.48
C ASN A 44 5.25 21.27 -17.33
N VAL A 45 5.48 21.92 -16.19
CA VAL A 45 5.85 21.21 -14.94
C VAL A 45 5.17 21.90 -13.76
N LEU A 46 4.16 21.24 -13.17
CA LEU A 46 3.50 21.68 -11.94
C LEU A 46 4.47 21.54 -10.77
N TYR A 47 5.14 22.63 -10.38
CA TYR A 47 5.77 22.70 -9.07
C TYR A 47 4.82 23.37 -8.06
N GLN A 48 4.42 22.58 -7.07
CA GLN A 48 4.32 22.94 -5.65
C GLN A 48 3.72 24.32 -5.37
N LEU A 49 2.39 24.36 -5.20
CA LEU A 49 1.67 25.50 -4.62
C LEU A 49 2.23 25.80 -3.22
N SER A 50 2.95 26.92 -3.07
CA SER A 50 3.37 27.42 -1.75
C SER A 50 2.40 28.50 -1.29
N ILE A 51 1.51 28.19 -0.35
CA ILE A 51 0.61 29.19 0.25
C ILE A 51 1.42 30.14 1.14
N ILE A 52 1.69 31.37 0.68
CA ILE A 52 2.41 32.38 1.48
C ILE A 52 1.44 33.13 2.40
N SER A 53 1.33 32.63 3.63
CA SER A 53 0.82 33.28 4.86
C SER A 53 1.43 34.66 5.19
N LEU A 54 1.08 35.78 4.54
CA LEU A 54 1.59 37.11 4.92
C LEU A 54 0.81 37.78 6.11
N SER A 55 1.02 37.32 7.35
CA SER A 55 0.57 37.99 8.60
C SER A 55 1.57 39.01 9.19
N ASN A 56 1.28 40.31 9.17
CA ASN A 56 2.14 41.35 9.74
C ASN A 56 2.28 41.22 11.27
N LYS A 57 3.31 40.50 11.74
CA LYS A 57 4.21 40.82 12.87
C LYS A 57 4.93 39.54 13.33
N SER A 58 6.27 39.63 13.38
CA SER A 58 7.22 38.86 14.20
C SER A 58 7.16 37.32 14.19
N HIS A 59 8.22 36.72 13.61
CA HIS A 59 8.58 35.29 13.60
C HIS A 59 7.59 34.35 12.87
N ARG A 60 7.84 34.11 11.57
CA ARG A 60 7.06 33.15 10.76
C ARG A 60 7.90 31.95 10.34
N ARG A 61 7.55 30.76 10.85
CA ARG A 61 7.74 29.52 10.09
C ARG A 61 6.83 29.59 8.86
N ILE A 62 7.42 29.50 7.68
CA ILE A 62 6.70 29.29 6.43
C ILE A 62 6.36 27.80 6.41
N THR A 63 5.09 27.45 6.63
CA THR A 63 4.62 26.10 6.34
C THR A 63 4.10 26.12 4.91
N ALA A 64 4.91 25.67 3.96
CA ALA A 64 4.44 25.40 2.61
C ALA A 64 3.40 24.28 2.73
N ILE A 65 2.12 24.59 2.49
CA ILE A 65 1.09 23.58 2.30
C ILE A 65 1.25 23.13 0.87
N THR A 66 2.01 22.07 0.66
CA THR A 66 2.18 21.40 -0.63
C THR A 66 0.89 20.67 -0.95
N ALA A 67 -0.04 21.33 -1.61
CA ALA A 67 -1.14 20.62 -2.25
C ALA A 67 -0.57 19.99 -3.53
N ASN A 68 -0.45 18.66 -3.55
CA ASN A 68 -0.07 17.87 -4.73
C ASN A 68 -1.24 17.73 -5.71
N MET A 69 -2.28 18.54 -5.57
CA MET A 69 -3.51 18.36 -6.32
C MET A 69 -3.34 18.91 -7.74
N PRO A 70 -3.45 18.07 -8.77
CA PRO A 70 -3.31 18.51 -10.14
C PRO A 70 -4.47 19.45 -10.50
N LEU A 71 -4.14 20.50 -11.25
CA LEU A 71 -5.11 21.38 -11.90
C LEU A 71 -5.23 20.96 -13.36
N THR A 72 -6.44 20.99 -13.90
CA THR A 72 -6.69 20.76 -15.34
C THR A 72 -7.33 21.99 -15.96
N ASP A 73 -6.82 22.38 -17.13
CA ASP A 73 -7.36 23.51 -17.92
C ASP A 73 -8.55 23.08 -18.81
N GLU A 74 -8.95 21.81 -18.76
CA GLU A 74 -10.04 21.22 -19.55
C GLU A 74 -11.12 20.65 -18.62
N PRO A 75 -12.41 20.78 -18.96
CA PRO A 75 -13.48 20.11 -18.23
C PRO A 75 -13.25 18.59 -18.20
N TYR A 76 -13.69 17.95 -17.13
CA TYR A 76 -13.60 16.49 -16.98
C TYR A 76 -14.87 15.92 -16.36
N ASP A 77 -15.16 14.66 -16.66
CA ASP A 77 -16.27 13.94 -16.02
C ASP A 77 -15.76 13.22 -14.78
N CYS A 78 -16.44 13.42 -13.65
CA CYS A 78 -16.12 12.74 -12.41
C CYS A 78 -16.48 11.25 -12.52
N ALA A 79 -15.53 10.35 -12.23
CA ALA A 79 -15.75 8.90 -12.32
C ALA A 79 -16.79 8.33 -11.33
N ILE A 80 -17.22 9.12 -10.33
CA ILE A 80 -18.21 8.70 -9.31
C ILE A 80 -19.59 9.27 -9.61
N CYS A 81 -19.75 10.61 -9.58
CA CYS A 81 -21.06 11.23 -9.78
C CYS A 81 -21.43 11.43 -11.25
N MET A 82 -20.48 11.22 -12.19
CA MET A 82 -20.65 11.45 -13.63
C MET A 82 -20.93 12.91 -14.02
N ASP A 83 -20.78 13.86 -13.09
CA ASP A 83 -20.92 15.27 -13.39
C ASP A 83 -19.68 15.78 -14.15
N THR A 84 -19.90 16.62 -15.16
CA THR A 84 -18.85 17.38 -15.83
C THR A 84 -18.45 18.57 -14.95
N ILE A 85 -17.18 18.62 -14.57
CA ILE A 85 -16.61 19.67 -13.73
C ILE A 85 -15.81 20.63 -14.60
N ASP A 86 -16.19 21.91 -14.58
CA ASP A 86 -15.47 22.97 -15.28
C ASP A 86 -14.17 23.31 -14.55
N ILE A 87 -13.03 23.21 -15.26
CA ILE A 87 -11.67 23.66 -14.86
C ILE A 87 -11.52 23.79 -13.33
N GLU A 88 -11.42 22.65 -12.67
CA GLU A 88 -11.27 22.59 -11.23
C GLU A 88 -10.14 21.63 -10.84
N LEU A 89 -9.81 21.66 -9.56
CA LEU A 89 -9.02 20.64 -8.90
C LEU A 89 -9.68 19.27 -9.08
N PHE A 90 -8.86 18.23 -9.22
CA PHE A 90 -9.31 16.85 -9.28
C PHE A 90 -8.34 15.94 -8.52
N TYR A 91 -8.81 14.76 -8.15
CA TYR A 91 -7.92 13.70 -7.66
C TYR A 91 -7.82 12.61 -8.73
N PRO A 92 -6.59 12.12 -9.02
CA PRO A 92 -6.39 11.06 -10.00
C PRO A 92 -6.88 9.72 -9.44
N VAL A 93 -7.49 8.92 -10.30
CA VAL A 93 -7.73 7.48 -10.08
C VAL A 93 -7.24 6.75 -11.34
N PRO A 94 -6.92 5.44 -11.27
CA PRO A 94 -6.35 4.68 -12.38
C PRO A 94 -6.97 4.95 -13.76
N ASP A 95 -8.30 4.93 -13.83
CA ASP A 95 -9.05 5.09 -15.08
C ASP A 95 -9.80 6.43 -15.19
N GLY A 96 -9.38 7.47 -14.46
CA GLY A 96 -10.07 8.75 -14.55
C GLY A 96 -9.73 9.79 -13.50
N LYS A 97 -10.70 10.67 -13.27
CA LYS A 97 -10.59 11.80 -12.34
C LYS A 97 -11.82 11.83 -11.46
N ILE A 98 -11.65 12.19 -10.20
CA ILE A 98 -12.76 12.39 -9.27
C ILE A 98 -12.79 13.83 -8.79
N CYS A 99 -14.00 14.36 -8.63
CA CYS A 99 -14.20 15.71 -8.12
C CYS A 99 -13.93 15.76 -6.60
N PRO A 100 -13.61 16.95 -6.04
CA PRO A 100 -13.23 17.05 -4.63
C PRO A 100 -14.29 16.60 -3.63
N SER A 101 -15.58 16.79 -3.94
CA SER A 101 -16.67 16.31 -3.08
C SER A 101 -16.69 14.78 -3.04
N CYS A 102 -16.70 14.11 -4.20
CA CYS A 102 -16.70 12.66 -4.25
C CYS A 102 -15.43 12.06 -3.64
N ALA A 103 -14.26 12.69 -3.84
CA ALA A 103 -13.03 12.21 -3.20
C ALA A 103 -13.12 12.25 -1.67
N LYS A 104 -13.68 13.33 -1.12
CA LYS A 104 -13.89 13.47 0.32
C LYS A 104 -14.93 12.49 0.87
N ASP A 105 -16.01 12.26 0.15
CA ASP A 105 -17.14 11.47 0.62
C ASP A 105 -16.94 9.96 0.39
N GLU A 106 -16.14 9.56 -0.61
CA GLU A 106 -15.97 8.15 -0.99
C GLU A 106 -14.55 7.62 -0.78
N ILE A 107 -13.49 8.41 -1.04
CA ILE A 107 -12.11 7.92 -0.94
C ILE A 107 -11.57 8.06 0.48
N ALA A 108 -11.71 9.24 1.10
CA ALA A 108 -11.19 9.45 2.46
C ALA A 108 -11.76 8.46 3.50
N PRO A 109 -13.07 8.10 3.48
CA PRO A 109 -13.60 7.11 4.41
C PRO A 109 -13.05 5.70 4.18
N ARG A 110 -12.67 5.31 2.95
CA ARG A 110 -12.03 4.01 2.68
C ARG A 110 -10.66 3.93 3.33
N PHE A 111 -9.87 4.99 3.27
CA PHE A 111 -8.57 5.08 3.94
C PHE A 111 -8.71 5.02 5.47
N GLU A 112 -9.64 5.76 6.07
CA GLU A 112 -9.90 5.68 7.52
C GLU A 112 -10.49 4.31 7.93
N GLY A 113 -11.31 3.72 7.07
CA GLY A 113 -11.83 2.36 7.23
C GLY A 113 -10.71 1.33 7.25
N ALA A 114 -9.75 1.41 6.33
CA ALA A 114 -8.57 0.56 6.29
C ALA A 114 -7.66 0.72 7.52
N LEU A 115 -7.61 1.89 8.16
CA LEU A 115 -6.91 2.05 9.46
C LEU A 115 -7.56 1.27 10.62
N THR A 116 -8.84 0.94 10.48
CA THR A 116 -9.64 0.26 11.51
C THR A 116 -9.83 -1.22 11.20
N HIS A 117 -9.96 -1.57 9.92
CA HIS A 117 -10.30 -2.90 9.45
C HIS A 117 -9.29 -3.38 8.41
N GLU A 118 -8.53 -4.42 8.75
CA GLU A 118 -7.53 -5.02 7.86
C GLU A 118 -8.16 -5.56 6.55
N SER A 119 -9.42 -5.99 6.57
CA SER A 119 -10.13 -6.45 5.37
C SER A 119 -10.36 -5.37 4.32
N GLN A 120 -10.21 -4.09 4.69
CA GLN A 120 -10.31 -2.95 3.78
C GLN A 120 -8.92 -2.47 3.31
N TYR A 121 -7.84 -3.16 3.71
CA TYR A 121 -6.49 -2.89 3.27
C TYR A 121 -6.01 -3.93 2.23
N PRO A 122 -5.36 -3.51 1.13
CA PRO A 122 -5.14 -2.12 0.72
C PRO A 122 -6.43 -1.45 0.24
N VAL A 123 -6.45 -0.12 0.25
CA VAL A 123 -7.54 0.63 -0.40
C VAL A 123 -7.38 0.49 -1.90
N THR A 124 -8.42 -0.03 -2.57
CA THR A 124 -8.40 -0.25 -4.02
C THR A 124 -9.45 0.56 -4.77
N TRP A 125 -9.17 0.78 -6.05
CA TRP A 125 -10.08 1.26 -7.07
C TRP A 125 -10.10 0.24 -8.21
N GLY A 126 -11.16 -0.56 -8.28
CA GLY A 126 -11.16 -1.76 -9.13
C GLY A 126 -10.08 -2.74 -8.67
N GLU A 127 -9.16 -3.09 -9.56
CA GLU A 127 -8.04 -4.00 -9.29
C GLU A 127 -6.77 -3.28 -8.82
N GLU A 128 -6.74 -1.94 -8.91
CA GLU A 128 -5.55 -1.16 -8.60
C GLU A 128 -5.57 -0.63 -7.16
N THR A 129 -4.39 -0.62 -6.54
CA THR A 129 -4.16 -0.07 -5.21
C THR A 129 -4.02 1.45 -5.28
N LEU A 130 -4.73 2.19 -4.43
CA LEU A 130 -4.60 3.63 -4.31
C LEU A 130 -3.45 4.00 -3.34
N ASP A 131 -2.63 4.98 -3.73
CA ASP A 131 -1.60 5.58 -2.85
C ASP A 131 -2.21 6.68 -1.97
N SER A 132 -2.03 6.63 -0.65
CA SER A 132 -2.51 7.67 0.26
C SER A 132 -1.84 9.03 0.02
N GLY A 133 -0.62 9.04 -0.54
CA GLY A 133 0.13 10.25 -0.87
C GLY A 133 -0.59 11.17 -1.86
N ASP A 134 -1.42 10.60 -2.74
CA ASP A 134 -2.22 11.33 -3.72
C ASP A 134 -3.43 12.05 -3.11
N TYR A 135 -3.76 11.74 -1.85
CA TYR A 135 -4.94 12.24 -1.14
C TYR A 135 -4.58 12.96 0.19
N VAL A 136 -3.32 13.36 0.35
CA VAL A 136 -2.77 13.91 1.61
C VAL A 136 -3.56 15.09 2.19
N ASP A 137 -4.22 15.88 1.35
CA ASP A 137 -5.00 17.05 1.77
C ASP A 137 -6.44 16.72 2.19
N LEU A 138 -6.96 15.56 1.78
CA LEU A 138 -8.24 15.01 2.25
C LEU A 138 -8.09 14.32 3.60
N LEU A 139 -6.90 13.78 3.87
CA LEU A 139 -6.62 12.95 5.04
C LEU A 139 -6.18 13.79 6.25
N PRO A 140 -6.46 13.33 7.49
CA PRO A 140 -5.98 14.02 8.69
C PRO A 140 -4.46 14.17 8.72
N ARG A 141 -3.96 15.22 9.38
CA ARG A 141 -2.50 15.52 9.39
C ARG A 141 -1.63 14.44 10.00
N ASP A 142 -2.18 13.65 10.92
CA ASP A 142 -1.54 12.53 11.58
C ASP A 142 -1.77 11.19 10.85
N PHE A 143 -2.58 11.19 9.78
CA PHE A 143 -2.95 10.00 9.02
C PHE A 143 -1.74 9.19 8.59
N GLU A 144 -0.77 9.80 7.91
CA GLU A 144 0.44 9.12 7.41
C GLU A 144 1.21 8.36 8.50
N SER A 145 1.25 8.90 9.73
CA SER A 145 1.90 8.22 10.85
C SER A 145 1.09 7.00 11.31
N ARG A 146 -0.24 7.12 11.37
CA ARG A 146 -1.14 6.00 11.70
C ARG A 146 -1.11 4.93 10.60
N TRP A 147 -1.11 5.37 9.34
CA TRP A 147 -1.07 4.53 8.14
C TRP A 147 0.16 3.65 8.11
N ARG A 148 1.36 4.23 8.26
CA ARG A 148 2.61 3.45 8.30
C ARG A 148 2.64 2.44 9.44
N GLN A 149 2.09 2.80 10.61
CA GLN A 149 2.02 1.86 11.73
C GLN A 149 1.10 0.68 11.41
N ARG A 150 -0.07 0.94 10.81
CA ARG A 150 -1.02 -0.10 10.37
C ARG A 150 -0.49 -0.93 9.22
N GLU A 151 0.19 -0.32 8.26
CA GLU A 151 0.83 -1.02 7.15
C GLU A 151 1.87 -2.02 7.66
N LEU A 152 2.74 -1.62 8.60
CA LEU A 152 3.67 -2.55 9.26
C LEU A 152 2.96 -3.72 9.95
N GLU A 153 1.83 -3.44 10.61
CA GLU A 153 1.00 -4.47 11.24
C GLU A 153 0.39 -5.43 10.20
N TYR A 154 -0.27 -4.91 9.17
CA TYR A 154 -0.99 -5.70 8.16
C TYR A 154 -0.04 -6.50 7.26
N LEU A 155 1.11 -5.91 6.91
CA LEU A 155 2.18 -6.59 6.19
C LEU A 155 2.94 -7.62 7.04
N SER A 156 2.74 -7.63 8.36
CA SER A 156 3.25 -8.69 9.23
C SER A 156 2.30 -9.92 9.20
N PRO A 157 2.81 -11.15 9.00
CA PRO A 157 2.01 -12.36 9.13
C PRO A 157 1.39 -12.49 10.54
N LEU A 158 0.13 -12.93 10.63
CA LEU A 158 -0.64 -12.96 11.89
C LEU A 158 0.11 -13.61 13.06
N ARG A 159 0.79 -14.75 12.84
CA ARG A 159 1.52 -15.46 13.92
C ARG A 159 2.76 -14.69 14.40
N GLU A 160 3.27 -13.78 13.59
CA GLU A 160 4.45 -12.97 13.88
C GLU A 160 4.08 -11.61 14.49
N ARG A 161 2.80 -11.23 14.52
CA ARG A 161 2.36 -9.98 15.14
C ARG A 161 2.42 -10.08 16.65
N VAL A 162 3.05 -9.11 17.29
CA VAL A 162 3.09 -9.03 18.75
C VAL A 162 2.28 -7.82 19.19
N TYR A 163 1.28 -8.10 20.04
CA TYR A 163 0.40 -7.10 20.63
C TYR A 163 0.71 -6.94 22.11
N CYS A 164 0.52 -5.73 22.63
CA CYS A 164 0.64 -5.45 24.05
C CYS A 164 -0.45 -6.19 24.84
N GLN A 165 -0.03 -7.12 25.71
CA GLN A 165 -0.91 -7.87 26.60
C GLN A 165 -0.98 -7.24 28.01
N ASN A 166 -0.46 -6.03 28.19
CA ASN A 166 -0.54 -5.36 29.49
C ASN A 166 -1.94 -4.79 29.70
N ASP A 167 -2.54 -5.11 30.83
CA ASP A 167 -3.81 -4.53 31.27
C ASP A 167 -3.59 -3.18 31.97
N VAL A 168 -4.38 -2.19 31.57
CA VAL A 168 -4.45 -0.87 32.19
C VAL A 168 -5.89 -0.67 32.63
N ASP A 169 -6.11 -0.55 33.95
CA ASP A 169 -7.45 -0.36 34.53
C ASP A 169 -8.48 -1.43 34.11
N GLY A 170 -8.02 -2.68 33.97
CA GLY A 170 -8.87 -3.82 33.58
C GLY A 170 -9.15 -3.93 32.08
N VAL A 171 -8.50 -3.12 31.24
CA VAL A 171 -8.59 -3.19 29.78
C VAL A 171 -7.22 -3.52 29.20
N THR A 172 -7.16 -4.56 28.38
CA THR A 172 -5.93 -4.94 27.66
C THR A 172 -5.56 -3.87 26.65
N CYS A 173 -4.31 -3.39 26.69
CA CYS A 173 -3.83 -2.30 25.83
C CYS A 173 -3.96 -2.63 24.33
N GLY A 174 -3.60 -3.85 23.91
CA GLY A 174 -3.84 -4.34 22.54
C GLY A 174 -3.05 -3.63 21.43
N ALA A 175 -2.18 -2.68 21.76
CA ALA A 175 -1.39 -1.96 20.76
C ALA A 175 -0.43 -2.91 20.02
N PHE A 176 -0.38 -2.83 18.68
CA PHE A 176 0.63 -3.50 17.89
C PHE A 176 2.03 -2.95 18.24
N LEU A 177 2.96 -3.86 18.49
CA LEU A 177 4.29 -3.53 18.98
C LEU A 177 5.35 -3.66 17.90
N TRP A 178 5.47 -4.86 17.33
CA TRP A 178 6.50 -5.23 16.34
C TRP A 178 6.20 -6.62 15.75
N ARG A 179 7.00 -7.01 14.77
CA ARG A 179 7.09 -8.37 14.24
C ARG A 179 8.14 -9.17 15.02
N VAL A 180 7.88 -10.45 15.31
CA VAL A 180 8.77 -11.32 16.11
C VAL A 180 10.23 -11.36 15.59
N PHE A 181 10.45 -11.17 14.29
CA PHE A 181 11.76 -11.35 13.64
C PHE A 181 12.56 -10.07 13.38
N ASP A 182 12.13 -8.90 13.85
CA ASP A 182 12.79 -7.61 13.56
C ASP A 182 14.10 -7.35 14.35
N GLY A 183 14.71 -8.39 14.93
CA GLY A 183 16.08 -8.32 15.43
C GLY A 183 16.28 -7.94 16.91
N HIS A 184 17.49 -8.30 17.35
CA HIS A 184 18.08 -8.39 18.68
C HIS A 184 17.42 -7.61 19.83
N GLY A 185 16.87 -8.37 20.78
CA GLY A 185 16.37 -7.91 22.07
C GLY A 185 15.20 -8.77 22.52
N THR A 186 15.17 -9.16 23.79
CA THR A 186 14.06 -9.94 24.35
C THR A 186 12.96 -9.04 24.92
N ASP A 187 13.23 -7.74 25.07
CA ASP A 187 12.36 -6.76 25.71
C ASP A 187 12.13 -5.48 24.88
N GLY A 188 11.06 -4.78 25.18
CA GLY A 188 10.66 -3.51 24.55
C GLY A 188 9.67 -2.73 25.42
N VAL A 189 9.46 -1.44 25.12
CA VAL A 189 8.47 -0.60 25.79
C VAL A 189 7.29 -0.36 24.86
N CYS A 190 6.07 -0.61 25.34
CA CYS A 190 4.86 -0.21 24.62
C CYS A 190 4.74 1.31 24.60
N LYS A 191 4.68 1.92 23.41
CA LYS A 191 4.54 3.39 23.27
C LYS A 191 3.18 3.91 23.75
N THR A 192 2.17 3.05 23.83
CA THR A 192 0.80 3.43 24.21
C THR A 192 0.61 3.45 25.73
N CYS A 193 0.98 2.37 26.43
CA CYS A 193 0.80 2.28 27.89
C CYS A 193 2.09 2.42 28.71
N GLY A 194 3.26 2.48 28.07
CA GLY A 194 4.57 2.58 28.74
C GLY A 194 5.07 1.29 29.39
N ALA A 195 4.32 0.19 29.30
CA ALA A 195 4.71 -1.09 29.90
C ALA A 195 5.96 -1.68 29.25
N TRP A 196 6.79 -2.37 30.06
CA TRP A 196 7.97 -3.10 29.60
C TRP A 196 7.62 -4.57 29.35
N LEU A 197 7.76 -5.01 28.10
CA LEU A 197 7.15 -6.22 27.57
C LEU A 197 8.18 -7.12 26.90
N CYS A 198 7.89 -8.41 26.82
CA CYS A 198 8.66 -9.34 26.02
C CYS A 198 8.39 -9.18 24.52
N LYS A 199 9.45 -9.15 23.72
CA LYS A 199 9.40 -9.07 22.25
C LYS A 199 8.84 -10.29 21.52
N LEU A 200 8.66 -11.42 22.20
CA LEU A 200 8.17 -12.64 21.55
C LEU A 200 6.67 -12.83 21.74
N CYS A 201 6.15 -12.52 22.92
CA CYS A 201 4.75 -12.78 23.28
C CYS A 201 3.95 -11.52 23.64
N GLY A 202 4.59 -10.37 23.89
CA GLY A 202 3.90 -9.13 24.24
C GLY A 202 3.42 -9.05 25.69
N LEU A 203 3.66 -10.08 26.50
CA LEU A 203 3.41 -10.08 27.95
C LEU A 203 4.36 -9.12 28.68
N PRO A 204 3.93 -8.54 29.82
CA PRO A 204 4.83 -7.87 30.74
C PRO A 204 6.07 -8.71 31.04
N TRP A 205 7.26 -8.08 31.05
CA TRP A 205 8.54 -8.79 31.17
C TRP A 205 8.61 -9.69 32.42
N ARG A 206 7.99 -9.24 33.52
CA ARG A 206 7.93 -10.00 34.78
C ARG A 206 7.14 -11.31 34.64
N GLU A 207 6.13 -11.33 33.78
CA GLU A 207 5.25 -12.48 33.54
C GLU A 207 5.86 -13.45 32.53
N CYS A 208 6.43 -12.98 31.41
CA CYS A 208 7.12 -13.90 30.46
C CYS A 208 8.34 -14.59 31.12
N ARG A 209 9.02 -13.96 32.09
CA ARG A 209 10.09 -14.63 32.84
C ARG A 209 9.61 -15.86 33.62
N ALA A 210 8.35 -15.87 34.07
CA ALA A 210 7.78 -17.00 34.80
C ALA A 210 7.58 -18.25 33.92
N ILE A 211 7.47 -18.07 32.59
CA ILE A 211 7.27 -19.17 31.61
C ILE A 211 8.57 -19.57 30.89
N ALA A 212 9.73 -19.36 31.54
CA ALA A 212 11.04 -19.91 31.19
C ALA A 212 11.53 -19.69 29.73
N GLY A 213 11.00 -18.71 29.01
CA GLY A 213 11.43 -18.42 27.63
C GLY A 213 10.71 -19.23 26.55
N GLU A 214 9.70 -20.05 26.88
CA GLU A 214 8.83 -20.73 25.92
C GLU A 214 7.74 -19.78 25.35
N CYS A 215 8.00 -18.48 25.35
CA CYS A 215 7.01 -17.45 25.07
C CYS A 215 6.47 -17.54 23.62
N LEU A 216 7.26 -18.02 22.64
CA LEU A 216 6.79 -18.23 21.27
C LEU A 216 5.93 -19.48 21.12
N ASP A 217 6.37 -20.62 21.66
CA ASP A 217 5.62 -21.89 21.56
C ASP A 217 4.29 -21.81 22.32
N ALA A 218 4.28 -21.19 23.50
CA ALA A 218 3.06 -20.95 24.25
C ALA A 218 2.07 -20.07 23.46
N LYS A 219 2.55 -19.02 22.80
CA LYS A 219 1.71 -18.16 21.94
C LYS A 219 1.13 -18.94 20.76
N LEU A 220 1.95 -19.75 20.07
CA LEU A 220 1.49 -20.55 18.94
C LEU A 220 0.43 -21.58 19.38
N ARG A 221 0.63 -22.25 20.51
CA ARG A 221 -0.36 -23.17 21.09
C ARG A 221 -1.67 -22.47 21.43
N GLN A 222 -1.61 -21.31 22.11
CA GLN A 222 -2.83 -20.54 22.44
C GLN A 222 -3.62 -20.12 21.20
N MET A 223 -2.92 -19.69 20.13
CA MET A 223 -3.58 -19.35 18.87
C MET A 223 -4.25 -20.56 18.21
N ASP A 224 -3.62 -21.73 18.29
CA ASP A 224 -4.16 -22.96 17.71
C ASP A 224 -5.34 -23.50 18.54
N ASP A 225 -5.26 -23.43 19.87
CA ASP A 225 -6.33 -23.85 20.79
C ASP A 225 -7.59 -22.98 20.68
N ALA A 226 -7.43 -21.64 20.66
CA ALA A 226 -8.54 -20.71 20.52
C ALA A 226 -9.31 -20.93 19.19
N ARG A 227 -8.58 -21.31 18.15
CA ARG A 227 -9.15 -21.60 16.83
C ARG A 227 -9.88 -22.93 16.77
N GLY A 228 -9.40 -23.95 17.48
CA GLY A 228 -10.03 -25.27 17.48
C GLY A 228 -11.51 -25.23 17.88
N GLN A 229 -11.90 -24.31 18.78
CA GLN A 229 -13.28 -24.16 19.25
C GLN A 229 -14.19 -23.47 18.21
N GLU A 230 -13.66 -22.58 17.38
CA GLU A 230 -14.44 -21.86 16.35
C GLU A 230 -14.94 -22.78 15.23
N PHE A 231 -14.23 -23.90 15.00
CA PHE A 231 -14.51 -24.84 13.93
C PHE A 231 -15.25 -26.10 14.39
N GLU A 232 -15.85 -26.10 15.59
CA GLU A 232 -16.63 -27.24 16.05
C GLU A 232 -17.79 -27.52 15.08
N GLY A 233 -17.81 -28.72 14.51
CA GLY A 233 -18.80 -29.14 13.52
C GLY A 233 -18.54 -28.69 12.07
N GLN A 234 -17.48 -27.93 11.82
CA GLN A 234 -17.06 -27.54 10.46
C GLN A 234 -16.02 -28.52 9.90
N VAL A 235 -16.06 -28.75 8.59
CA VAL A 235 -15.19 -29.67 7.87
C VAL A 235 -14.15 -28.88 7.06
N ARG A 236 -12.87 -29.07 7.39
CA ARG A 236 -11.76 -28.47 6.64
C ARG A 236 -11.73 -28.98 5.19
N GLY A 237 -11.58 -28.07 4.23
CA GLY A 237 -11.67 -28.36 2.79
C GLY A 237 -13.10 -28.32 2.24
N GLN A 238 -14.10 -28.07 3.09
CA GLN A 238 -15.50 -27.94 2.71
C GLN A 238 -16.07 -26.62 3.23
N ASP A 239 -16.11 -26.46 4.56
CA ASP A 239 -16.67 -25.27 5.22
C ASP A 239 -15.64 -24.16 5.37
N TYR A 240 -14.37 -24.53 5.61
CA TYR A 240 -13.26 -23.59 5.70
C TYR A 240 -11.94 -24.24 5.23
N GLN A 241 -10.94 -23.42 4.95
CA GLN A 241 -9.56 -23.86 4.74
C GLN A 241 -8.60 -22.93 5.49
N ILE A 242 -7.45 -23.47 5.88
CA ILE A 242 -6.36 -22.71 6.50
C ILE A 242 -5.29 -22.49 5.43
N CYS A 243 -4.86 -21.24 5.27
CA CYS A 243 -3.75 -20.91 4.38
C CYS A 243 -2.52 -21.79 4.70
N PRO A 244 -1.94 -22.50 3.71
CA PRO A 244 -0.83 -23.43 3.96
C PRO A 244 0.48 -22.76 4.37
N ASN A 245 0.59 -21.43 4.19
CA ASN A 245 1.72 -20.69 4.71
C ASN A 245 1.65 -20.69 6.24
N ARG A 246 2.57 -21.44 6.87
CA ARG A 246 2.63 -21.65 8.32
C ARG A 246 2.73 -20.37 9.16
N LEU A 247 3.23 -19.28 8.58
CA LEU A 247 3.36 -17.99 9.27
C LEU A 247 2.08 -17.15 9.17
N CYS A 248 1.33 -17.31 8.09
CA CYS A 248 0.03 -16.66 7.92
C CYS A 248 -1.07 -17.45 8.63
N ALA A 249 -1.29 -18.70 8.19
CA ALA A 249 -2.31 -19.60 8.69
C ALA A 249 -3.72 -18.97 8.78
N VAL A 250 -4.06 -17.92 8.02
CA VAL A 250 -5.39 -17.30 8.09
C VAL A 250 -6.48 -18.31 7.68
N VAL A 251 -7.64 -18.24 8.32
CA VAL A 251 -8.81 -19.06 7.98
C VAL A 251 -9.55 -18.38 6.84
N ILE A 252 -9.94 -19.17 5.85
CA ILE A 252 -10.52 -18.71 4.60
C ILE A 252 -11.77 -19.54 4.36
N TYR A 253 -12.85 -18.87 4.03
CA TYR A 253 -14.11 -19.47 3.61
C TYR A 253 -14.21 -19.40 2.09
N LEU A 254 -14.74 -20.44 1.45
CA LEU A 254 -14.95 -20.44 0.00
C LEU A 254 -16.11 -19.52 -0.33
N GLY A 255 -15.82 -18.40 -0.99
CA GLY A 255 -16.84 -17.45 -1.46
C GLY A 255 -17.46 -17.88 -2.79
N GLU A 256 -16.62 -17.96 -3.82
CA GLU A 256 -17.01 -18.36 -5.17
C GLU A 256 -16.60 -19.81 -5.45
N ALA A 257 -17.19 -20.46 -6.45
CA ALA A 257 -17.05 -21.90 -6.71
C ALA A 257 -15.62 -22.36 -7.11
N CYS A 258 -14.64 -21.47 -7.19
CA CYS A 258 -13.26 -21.78 -7.60
C CYS A 258 -12.43 -22.27 -6.41
N ASN A 259 -11.90 -23.48 -6.51
CA ASN A 259 -11.03 -24.05 -5.48
C ASN A 259 -9.60 -23.49 -5.52
N HIS A 260 -9.22 -22.71 -6.54
CA HIS A 260 -7.95 -21.98 -6.56
C HIS A 260 -8.10 -20.69 -5.75
N MET A 261 -7.56 -20.71 -4.53
CA MET A 261 -7.66 -19.61 -3.59
C MET A 261 -6.35 -18.82 -3.55
N ILE A 262 -6.50 -17.50 -3.44
CA ILE A 262 -5.40 -16.61 -3.07
C ILE A 262 -5.65 -16.18 -1.64
N CYS A 263 -4.69 -16.41 -0.75
CA CYS A 263 -4.79 -15.96 0.62
C CYS A 263 -5.10 -14.45 0.67
N PRO A 264 -6.21 -14.02 1.33
CA PRO A 264 -6.62 -12.61 1.31
C PRO A 264 -5.71 -11.73 2.16
N ALA A 265 -4.89 -12.32 3.06
CA ALA A 265 -3.94 -11.55 3.84
C ALA A 265 -2.88 -10.91 2.93
N ALA A 266 -2.80 -9.57 2.99
CA ALA A 266 -1.89 -8.75 2.17
C ALA A 266 -0.42 -9.18 2.29
N SER A 267 -0.01 -9.61 3.48
CA SER A 267 1.34 -10.13 3.76
C SER A 267 1.65 -11.50 3.18
N CYS A 268 0.64 -12.25 2.73
CA CYS A 268 0.79 -13.66 2.42
C CYS A 268 0.59 -13.98 0.94
N ARG A 269 -0.58 -13.62 0.38
CA ARG A 269 -0.97 -13.86 -1.03
C ARG A 269 -0.63 -15.25 -1.58
N THR A 270 -0.55 -16.25 -0.70
CA THR A 270 -0.20 -17.63 -1.08
C THR A 270 -1.35 -18.21 -1.88
N HIS A 271 -1.03 -18.79 -3.03
CA HIS A 271 -1.96 -19.55 -3.87
C HIS A 271 -2.06 -20.99 -3.34
N PHE A 272 -3.28 -21.50 -3.20
CA PHE A 272 -3.51 -22.84 -2.68
C PHE A 272 -4.86 -23.42 -3.12
N CYS A 273 -5.01 -24.73 -2.99
CA CYS A 273 -6.26 -25.44 -3.22
C CYS A 273 -7.15 -25.37 -1.97
N TYR A 274 -8.38 -24.89 -2.11
CA TYR A 274 -9.35 -24.86 -1.02
C TYR A 274 -9.65 -26.25 -0.46
N LEU A 275 -9.76 -27.27 -1.32
CA LEU A 275 -10.15 -28.61 -0.92
C LEU A 275 -9.06 -29.31 -0.09
N CYS A 276 -7.84 -29.42 -0.61
CA CYS A 276 -6.76 -30.16 0.08
C CYS A 276 -5.85 -29.26 0.92
N GLY A 277 -5.87 -27.95 0.71
CA GLY A 277 -5.00 -27.00 1.40
C GLY A 277 -3.56 -27.00 0.89
N GLU A 278 -3.23 -27.71 -0.20
CA GLU A 278 -1.89 -27.72 -0.77
C GLU A 278 -1.59 -26.40 -1.48
N LYS A 279 -0.34 -25.93 -1.35
CA LYS A 279 0.14 -24.74 -2.06
C LYS A 279 0.19 -25.03 -3.56
N THR A 280 -0.32 -24.11 -4.37
CA THR A 280 -0.23 -24.17 -5.83
C THR A 280 0.87 -23.22 -6.31
N GLU A 281 1.62 -23.62 -7.33
CA GLU A 281 2.66 -22.78 -7.92
C GLU A 281 2.06 -21.83 -8.95
N GLY A 282 2.15 -20.53 -8.69
CA GLY A 282 1.77 -19.47 -9.63
C GLY A 282 0.36 -18.91 -9.45
N ALA A 283 0.17 -17.73 -10.04
CA ALA A 283 -1.09 -16.99 -10.03
C ALA A 283 -2.05 -17.37 -11.16
N SER A 284 -1.59 -18.17 -12.11
CA SER A 284 -2.45 -18.62 -13.19
C SER A 284 -3.36 -19.74 -12.67
N GLU A 285 -4.64 -19.67 -13.04
CA GLU A 285 -5.56 -20.82 -12.94
C GLU A 285 -4.95 -22.09 -13.57
N GLN A 286 -3.97 -21.90 -14.45
CA GLN A 286 -3.18 -22.92 -15.14
C GLN A 286 -2.09 -23.59 -14.28
N GLY A 287 -2.14 -23.45 -12.94
CA GLY A 287 -1.19 -24.06 -12.01
C GLY A 287 -0.90 -25.51 -12.40
N GLU A 288 0.35 -25.79 -12.74
CA GLU A 288 0.73 -27.00 -13.47
C GLU A 288 0.26 -28.25 -12.72
N GLY A 289 -0.64 -29.02 -13.34
CA GLY A 289 -0.99 -30.36 -12.90
C GLY A 289 -1.97 -30.48 -11.73
N HIS A 290 -2.17 -29.48 -10.84
CA HIS A 290 -3.03 -29.69 -9.66
C HIS A 290 -4.51 -29.91 -10.02
N TRP A 291 -4.97 -29.20 -11.05
CA TRP A 291 -6.36 -29.18 -11.49
C TRP A 291 -6.60 -29.96 -12.79
N ASP A 292 -5.59 -30.64 -13.33
CA ASP A 292 -5.68 -31.37 -14.59
C ASP A 292 -6.61 -32.58 -14.49
N ILE A 293 -7.16 -33.02 -15.62
CA ILE A 293 -7.89 -34.29 -15.70
C ILE A 293 -6.99 -35.43 -15.18
N GLY A 294 -7.45 -36.11 -14.15
CA GLY A 294 -6.75 -37.21 -13.47
C GLY A 294 -6.04 -36.80 -12.17
N SER A 295 -6.06 -35.51 -11.82
CA SER A 295 -5.49 -35.00 -10.57
C SER A 295 -6.44 -35.15 -9.39
N SER A 296 -5.91 -34.92 -8.18
CA SER A 296 -6.62 -35.17 -6.92
C SER A 296 -7.74 -34.17 -6.63
N CYS A 297 -7.72 -32.97 -7.21
CA CYS A 297 -8.69 -31.93 -6.93
C CYS A 297 -9.24 -31.29 -8.22
N PRO A 298 -10.57 -31.09 -8.34
CA PRO A 298 -11.14 -30.31 -9.43
C PRO A 298 -11.00 -28.81 -9.18
N LEU A 299 -10.88 -28.00 -10.24
CA LEU A 299 -10.84 -26.55 -10.14
C LEU A 299 -12.15 -25.96 -9.61
N TYR A 300 -13.28 -26.49 -10.08
CA TYR A 300 -14.61 -26.10 -9.59
C TYR A 300 -15.36 -27.29 -9.00
N GLY A 301 -16.13 -27.05 -7.95
CA GLY A 301 -16.95 -28.07 -7.28
C GLY A 301 -16.17 -28.96 -6.30
N HIS A 302 -16.82 -29.98 -5.76
CA HIS A 302 -16.17 -30.91 -4.83
C HIS A 302 -15.62 -32.14 -5.53
N LEU A 303 -14.60 -32.76 -4.93
CA LEU A 303 -14.04 -34.03 -5.41
C LEU A 303 -15.13 -35.11 -5.52
N GLY A 304 -15.28 -35.69 -6.72
CA GLY A 304 -16.28 -36.73 -7.00
C GLY A 304 -17.71 -36.21 -7.18
N GLY A 305 -17.95 -34.90 -7.07
CA GLY A 305 -19.26 -34.31 -7.35
C GLY A 305 -19.56 -34.27 -8.85
N GLU A 306 -20.85 -34.31 -9.22
CA GLU A 306 -21.29 -34.21 -10.63
C GLU A 306 -20.89 -32.89 -11.30
N ARG A 307 -20.61 -31.86 -10.49
CA ARG A 307 -20.18 -30.52 -10.93
C ARG A 307 -18.66 -30.33 -10.84
N ALA A 308 -17.89 -31.40 -10.66
CA ALA A 308 -16.43 -31.32 -10.64
C ALA A 308 -15.91 -30.96 -12.04
N ILE A 309 -15.25 -29.80 -12.15
CA ILE A 309 -14.66 -29.34 -13.41
C ILE A 309 -13.14 -29.31 -13.24
N TYR A 310 -12.45 -29.99 -14.14
CA TYR A 310 -10.99 -30.04 -14.23
C TYR A 310 -10.52 -29.21 -15.42
N PHE A 311 -9.27 -28.73 -15.37
CA PHE A 311 -8.65 -28.17 -16.57
C PHE A 311 -8.50 -29.28 -17.62
N PRO A 312 -8.93 -29.06 -18.87
CA PRO A 312 -8.59 -29.97 -19.94
C PRO A 312 -7.08 -30.03 -20.01
N ARG A 313 -6.55 -31.26 -19.88
CA ARG A 313 -5.11 -31.51 -19.95
C ARG A 313 -4.60 -30.77 -21.18
N ARG A 314 -3.67 -29.83 -21.00
CA ARG A 314 -3.02 -29.19 -22.16
C ARG A 314 -2.58 -30.34 -23.04
N GLN A 315 -3.12 -30.42 -24.25
CA GLN A 315 -2.42 -31.15 -25.29
C GLN A 315 -1.12 -30.38 -25.40
N VAL A 316 -0.08 -30.88 -24.74
CA VAL A 316 1.27 -30.33 -24.83
C VAL A 316 1.50 -30.19 -26.31
N GLY A 317 1.43 -28.94 -26.78
CA GLY A 317 1.38 -28.64 -28.19
C GLY A 317 2.60 -29.30 -28.79
N ARG A 318 2.35 -30.28 -29.67
CA ARG A 318 3.22 -30.81 -30.71
C ARG A 318 4.61 -30.19 -30.59
N GLU A 319 5.55 -30.92 -29.97
CA GLU A 319 6.95 -30.51 -29.73
C GLU A 319 7.35 -29.42 -30.72
N VAL A 320 7.33 -28.16 -30.28
CA VAL A 320 7.82 -27.08 -31.13
C VAL A 320 9.27 -27.44 -31.38
N ALA A 321 9.61 -27.76 -32.63
CA ALA A 321 10.91 -28.29 -32.98
C ALA A 321 11.99 -27.41 -32.32
N PRO A 322 12.97 -27.99 -31.59
CA PRO A 322 13.94 -27.25 -30.77
C PRO A 322 14.60 -26.06 -31.47
N ALA A 323 14.71 -26.12 -32.80
CA ALA A 323 15.30 -25.10 -33.65
C ALA A 323 14.64 -23.71 -33.54
N ALA A 324 13.31 -23.61 -33.38
CA ALA A 324 12.64 -22.30 -33.35
C ALA A 324 12.81 -21.56 -32.01
N VAL A 325 13.11 -22.30 -30.95
CA VAL A 325 13.32 -21.75 -29.60
C VAL A 325 14.75 -21.19 -29.48
N GLU A 326 15.75 -21.83 -30.10
CA GLU A 326 17.14 -21.35 -30.05
C GLU A 326 17.36 -19.97 -30.71
N GLU A 327 16.65 -19.64 -31.79
CA GLU A 327 16.81 -18.35 -32.47
C GLU A 327 16.37 -17.17 -31.60
N GLY A 328 15.23 -17.28 -30.91
CA GLY A 328 14.71 -16.23 -30.02
C GLY A 328 15.60 -15.99 -28.79
N PHE A 329 16.19 -17.04 -28.22
CA PHE A 329 17.14 -16.89 -27.11
C PHE A 329 18.49 -16.32 -27.54
N GLY A 330 18.88 -16.47 -28.81
CA GLY A 330 20.09 -15.89 -29.36
C GLY A 330 20.09 -14.35 -29.33
N GLU A 331 18.98 -13.73 -29.71
CA GLU A 331 18.82 -12.27 -29.66
C GLU A 331 18.84 -11.74 -28.23
N LEU A 332 18.10 -12.38 -27.32
CA LEU A 332 18.08 -11.97 -25.91
C LEU A 332 19.47 -12.08 -25.26
N ARG A 333 20.24 -13.14 -25.56
CA ARG A 333 21.62 -13.28 -25.07
C ARG A 333 22.55 -12.18 -25.59
N ARG A 334 22.40 -11.78 -26.85
CA ARG A 334 23.16 -10.66 -27.43
C ARG A 334 22.82 -9.34 -26.74
N GLU A 335 21.54 -9.10 -26.47
CA GLU A 335 21.11 -7.88 -25.78
C GLU A 335 21.59 -7.84 -24.31
N ILE A 336 21.54 -8.96 -23.59
CA ILE A 336 22.11 -9.07 -22.23
C ILE A 336 23.61 -8.79 -22.24
N ALA A 337 24.35 -9.31 -23.23
CA ALA A 337 25.79 -9.05 -23.35
C ALA A 337 26.08 -7.57 -23.60
N ARG A 338 25.31 -6.92 -24.49
CA ARG A 338 25.42 -5.48 -24.78
C ARG A 338 25.14 -4.62 -23.54
N LEU A 339 24.10 -4.95 -22.77
CA LEU A 339 23.76 -4.21 -21.55
C LEU A 339 24.82 -4.35 -20.45
N ARG A 340 25.47 -5.52 -20.34
CA ARG A 340 26.60 -5.71 -19.42
C ARG A 340 27.80 -4.85 -19.79
N GLU A 341 28.14 -4.80 -21.07
CA GLU A 341 29.22 -3.94 -21.57
C GLU A 341 28.92 -2.46 -21.32
N GLN A 342 27.68 -2.02 -21.53
CA GLN A 342 27.26 -0.65 -21.22
C GLN A 342 27.36 -0.32 -19.73
N ALA A 343 27.02 -1.27 -18.85
CA ALA A 343 27.14 -1.09 -17.40
C ALA A 343 28.60 -0.92 -16.95
N GLU A 344 29.52 -1.75 -17.48
CA GLU A 344 30.96 -1.64 -17.20
C GLU A 344 31.53 -0.29 -17.62
N LEU A 345 31.12 0.24 -18.78
CA LEU A 345 31.53 1.57 -19.23
C LEU A 345 31.02 2.69 -18.31
N LEU A 346 29.77 2.60 -17.86
CA LEU A 346 29.18 3.57 -16.93
C LEU A 346 29.89 3.58 -15.57
N GLU A 347 30.28 2.41 -15.05
CA GLU A 347 31.05 2.32 -13.81
C GLU A 347 32.40 3.05 -13.93
N LEU A 348 33.11 2.86 -15.04
CA LEU A 348 34.37 3.56 -15.31
C LEU A 348 34.21 5.09 -15.41
N GLU A 349 33.11 5.56 -16.02
CA GLU A 349 32.80 6.98 -16.10
C GLU A 349 32.50 7.59 -14.73
N VAL A 350 31.75 6.88 -13.88
CA VAL A 350 31.47 7.29 -12.50
C VAL A 350 32.75 7.38 -11.68
N GLU A 351 33.65 6.40 -11.78
CA GLU A 351 34.96 6.47 -11.11
C GLU A 351 35.82 7.64 -11.61
N ALA A 352 35.80 7.91 -12.92
CA ALA A 352 36.53 9.03 -13.50
C ALA A 352 35.97 10.38 -13.04
N LEU A 353 34.65 10.51 -12.90
CA LEU A 353 34.00 11.68 -12.30
C LEU A 353 34.37 11.84 -10.82
N ALA A 354 34.34 10.76 -10.04
CA ALA A 354 34.73 10.79 -8.63
C ALA A 354 36.19 11.24 -8.46
N ARG A 355 37.12 10.72 -9.29
CA ARG A 355 38.52 11.16 -9.32
C ARG A 355 38.66 12.65 -9.64
N ARG A 356 37.90 13.16 -10.62
CA ARG A 356 37.88 14.60 -10.95
C ARG A 356 37.38 15.46 -9.79
N MET A 357 36.28 15.05 -9.16
CA MET A 357 35.73 15.77 -8.01
C MET A 357 36.72 15.82 -6.84
N ASN A 358 37.42 14.72 -6.54
CA ASN A 358 38.44 14.73 -5.48
C ASN A 358 39.60 15.69 -5.79
N LEU A 359 40.01 15.79 -7.06
CA LEU A 359 41.06 16.74 -7.48
C LEU A 359 40.59 18.21 -7.42
N GLU A 360 39.34 18.48 -7.81
CA GLU A 360 38.80 19.85 -7.84
C GLU A 360 38.42 20.38 -6.45
N PHE A 361 37.92 19.50 -5.56
CA PHE A 361 37.33 19.91 -4.28
C PHE A 361 38.14 19.50 -3.05
N GLY A 362 39.21 18.70 -3.20
CA GLY A 362 40.13 18.36 -2.12
C GLY A 362 39.47 17.69 -0.90
N LEU A 363 38.45 16.86 -1.16
CA LEU A 363 37.76 16.04 -0.15
C LEU A 363 38.56 14.79 0.22
#